data_AF-A0A0B5HS13-F1
#
_entry.id   AF-A0A0B5HS13-F1
#
_cell.length_a   1.000
_cell.length_b   1.000
_cell.length_c   1.000
_cell.angle_alpha   90.00
_cell.angle_beta   90.00
_cell.angle_gamma   90.00
#
_symmetry.space_group_name_H-M   'P 1'
#
loop_
_entity.id
_entity.type
_entity.pdbx_description
1 polymer ?
#
loop_
_entity_poly.entity_id
_entity_poly.type
_entity_poly.pdbx_seq_one_letter_code
_entity_poly.pdbx_strand_id
1 'polypeptide(L)'
;MKETANSKGAKIFRWNEEDIERIRKENTESSKEFKEAYNEWRKEKKRPHYHIPKRKDIIKKIYRPKKNKPKWLTPNFKSSILLLFVIILVLFLYNVFINRPVNEGAQKLVNQTVEENISFQEYINTPSEYYNEKITLKGYLSLTPSNDKENSLLVPVIIDDKNTQIKLAKVTSNFYSLFPKSAKTIEVYEVNGIFKRYGDSFNVEVNNIKLSKKESKIIQVSINENVADKTKDSFITNILNIFKSNFQETIFYNCSDGTNHNGCSSSKPFYCTNGTLIEKPNTCGCPETLKLSNSKCMETCSDGTIVGSCSSNKPYYCDNKKLIERPSSCGCKNNEVLSNDKCVSQVEYIELKVHEYTNLERERNGLDLLEWDYEINNIAREHSEDMITRAFFSHTNPDGDEPTDRGEKHGYDCRKDYGSYYTYGLAENIHQGWTYGSTYYIDGIESGKDWLTSDEIAKTAVDGWMNSPGHRENILEPNYDREGIGVGISFDGKVFVTQNFC
;
A
#
# COMPACT_ATOMS: atom_id res chain seq x y z
N MET A 1 15.96 -44.06 -2.77
CA MET A 1 15.32 -44.44 -4.06
C MET A 1 16.11 -45.58 -4.69
N LYS A 2 15.47 -46.72 -5.02
CA LYS A 2 16.09 -47.79 -5.82
C LYS A 2 15.46 -47.79 -7.22
N GLU A 3 16.32 -47.82 -8.24
CA GLU A 3 15.91 -47.96 -9.64
C GLU A 3 15.57 -49.44 -9.91
N THR A 4 14.37 -49.71 -10.43
CA THR A 4 14.01 -51.03 -10.95
C THR A 4 13.36 -50.87 -12.33
N ALA A 5 13.84 -51.65 -13.29
CA ALA A 5 13.39 -51.59 -14.68
C ALA A 5 12.17 -52.49 -14.92
N ASN A 6 11.18 -51.97 -15.65
CA ASN A 6 10.09 -52.74 -16.26
C ASN A 6 10.43 -53.01 -17.74
N SER A 7 9.95 -54.12 -18.28
CA SER A 7 10.05 -54.60 -19.68
C SER A 7 9.61 -53.64 -20.80
N LYS A 8 9.33 -52.35 -20.52
CA LYS A 8 9.03 -51.31 -21.52
C LYS A 8 9.84 -50.02 -21.37
N GLY A 9 10.95 -50.03 -20.63
CA GLY A 9 11.95 -48.94 -20.68
C GLY A 9 11.54 -47.59 -20.05
N ALA A 10 10.44 -47.53 -19.30
CA ALA A 10 10.12 -46.35 -18.48
C ALA A 10 10.84 -46.42 -17.13
N LYS A 11 11.59 -45.36 -16.78
CA LYS A 11 12.20 -45.20 -15.46
C LYS A 11 11.12 -44.81 -14.46
N ILE A 12 10.85 -45.68 -13.48
CA ILE A 12 9.91 -45.42 -12.39
C ILE A 12 10.71 -45.20 -11.11
N PHE A 13 10.53 -44.04 -10.50
CA PHE A 13 11.08 -43.70 -9.19
C PHE A 13 10.03 -44.01 -8.12
N ARG A 14 10.28 -45.03 -7.29
CA ARG A 14 9.45 -45.34 -6.12
C ARG A 14 10.19 -44.92 -4.85
N TRP A 15 9.45 -44.28 -3.95
CA TRP A 15 9.85 -44.06 -2.57
C TRP A 15 10.03 -45.43 -1.90
N ASN A 16 11.05 -45.58 -1.05
CA ASN A 16 11.20 -46.81 -0.28
C ASN A 16 10.13 -46.83 0.83
N GLU A 17 9.74 -48.02 1.30
CA GLU A 17 8.68 -48.12 2.32
C GLU A 17 9.05 -47.43 3.64
N GLU A 18 10.34 -47.39 4.00
CA GLU A 18 10.83 -46.71 5.21
C GLU A 18 10.65 -45.18 5.14
N ASP A 19 10.79 -44.57 3.97
CA ASP A 19 10.55 -43.15 3.72
C ASP A 19 9.05 -42.83 3.76
N ILE A 20 8.21 -43.74 3.24
CA ILE A 20 6.74 -43.63 3.31
C ILE A 20 6.26 -43.76 4.76
N GLU A 21 6.84 -44.66 5.55
CA GLU A 21 6.54 -44.82 6.97
C GLU A 21 7.06 -43.66 7.82
N ARG A 22 8.24 -43.11 7.53
CA ARG A 22 8.74 -41.90 8.19
C ARG A 22 7.81 -40.70 7.94
N ILE A 23 7.40 -40.48 6.69
CA ILE A 23 6.45 -39.40 6.32
C ILE A 23 5.07 -39.63 6.96
N ARG A 24 4.58 -40.88 7.05
CA ARG A 24 3.34 -41.19 7.79
C ARG A 24 3.46 -40.84 9.27
N LYS A 25 4.60 -41.18 9.89
CA LYS A 25 4.83 -40.98 11.32
C LYS A 25 4.98 -39.49 11.68
N GLU A 26 5.75 -38.74 10.89
CA GLU A 26 5.92 -37.29 11.01
C GLU A 26 4.60 -36.53 10.78
N ASN A 27 3.74 -36.99 9.84
CA ASN A 27 2.41 -36.41 9.62
C ASN A 27 1.38 -36.80 10.70
N THR A 28 1.52 -37.94 11.38
CA THR A 28 0.62 -38.31 12.49
C THR A 28 0.89 -37.55 13.78
N GLU A 29 2.15 -37.21 14.06
CA GLU A 29 2.49 -36.39 15.24
C GLU A 29 2.08 -34.91 15.03
N SER A 30 2.33 -34.34 13.84
CA SER A 30 1.85 -32.99 13.51
C SER A 30 0.32 -32.91 13.38
N SER A 31 -0.34 -33.97 12.90
CA SER A 31 -1.81 -34.11 12.85
C SER A 31 -2.44 -34.10 14.24
N LYS A 32 -1.77 -34.68 15.25
CA LYS A 32 -2.29 -34.73 16.61
C LYS A 32 -2.19 -33.37 17.29
N GLU A 33 -1.04 -32.71 17.20
CA GLU A 33 -0.83 -31.36 17.71
C GLU A 33 -1.75 -30.35 17.00
N PHE A 34 -1.94 -30.49 15.68
CA PHE A 34 -2.88 -29.66 14.92
C PHE A 34 -4.34 -29.93 15.29
N LYS A 35 -4.75 -31.21 15.48
CA LYS A 35 -6.11 -31.54 15.95
C LYS A 35 -6.37 -31.00 17.35
N GLU A 36 -5.38 -31.01 18.24
CA GLU A 36 -5.49 -30.44 19.58
C GLU A 36 -5.59 -28.91 19.51
N ALA A 37 -4.75 -28.24 18.72
CA ALA A 37 -4.80 -26.80 18.49
C ALA A 37 -6.09 -26.35 17.78
N TYR A 38 -6.59 -27.12 16.80
CA TYR A 38 -7.86 -26.86 16.10
C TYR A 38 -9.05 -27.06 17.04
N ASN A 39 -9.04 -28.08 17.90
CA ASN A 39 -10.08 -28.29 18.90
C ASN A 39 -10.06 -27.23 20.02
N GLU A 40 -8.88 -26.70 20.38
CA GLU A 40 -8.77 -25.54 21.28
C GLU A 40 -9.25 -24.25 20.61
N TRP A 41 -8.85 -23.99 19.37
CA TRP A 41 -9.36 -22.88 18.56
C TRP A 41 -10.89 -22.93 18.39
N ARG A 42 -11.46 -24.12 18.16
CA ARG A 42 -12.91 -24.37 18.08
C ARG A 42 -13.63 -24.08 19.40
N LYS A 43 -12.99 -24.31 20.55
CA LYS A 43 -13.55 -23.99 21.88
C LYS A 43 -13.53 -22.48 22.14
N GLU A 44 -12.51 -21.76 21.68
CA GLU A 44 -12.38 -20.30 21.87
C GLU A 44 -13.32 -19.48 20.96
N LYS A 45 -13.73 -20.02 19.80
CA LYS A 45 -14.53 -19.31 18.79
C LYS A 45 -16.05 -19.56 18.84
N LYS A 46 -16.63 -19.95 19.98
CA LYS A 46 -18.09 -19.90 20.18
C LYS A 46 -18.61 -18.45 20.10
N ARG A 47 -18.81 -17.95 18.89
CA ARG A 47 -19.57 -16.72 18.63
C ARG A 47 -21.06 -17.02 18.82
N PRO A 48 -21.84 -16.05 19.36
CA PRO A 48 -23.24 -16.27 19.69
C PRO A 48 -24.05 -16.55 18.41
N HIS A 49 -24.96 -17.51 18.49
CA HIS A 49 -26.03 -17.69 17.52
C HIS A 49 -26.71 -16.33 17.28
N TYR A 50 -26.53 -15.78 16.09
CA TYR A 50 -27.30 -14.62 15.67
C TYR A 50 -28.74 -15.07 15.45
N HIS A 51 -29.64 -14.63 16.33
CA HIS A 51 -31.07 -14.84 16.18
C HIS A 51 -31.57 -13.88 15.11
N ILE A 52 -31.81 -14.36 13.89
CA ILE A 52 -32.43 -13.58 12.82
C ILE A 52 -33.97 -13.73 12.94
N PRO A 53 -34.74 -12.63 13.04
CA PRO A 53 -36.19 -12.70 13.11
C PRO A 53 -36.79 -13.13 11.77
N LYS A 54 -37.77 -14.03 11.81
CA LYS A 54 -38.55 -14.48 10.65
C LYS A 54 -39.25 -13.27 10.00
N ARG A 55 -38.92 -12.97 8.75
CA ARG A 55 -39.54 -11.87 7.99
C ARG A 55 -40.77 -12.37 7.23
N LYS A 56 -41.92 -12.40 7.91
CA LYS A 56 -43.23 -12.15 7.27
C LYS A 56 -43.59 -10.68 7.50
N ASP A 57 -44.10 -10.06 6.44
CA ASP A 57 -44.83 -8.79 6.40
C ASP A 57 -44.05 -7.48 6.61
N ILE A 58 -43.49 -6.92 5.52
CA ILE A 58 -43.74 -5.50 5.16
C ILE A 58 -43.91 -5.40 3.63
N ILE A 59 -45.01 -4.75 3.27
CA ILE A 59 -45.68 -4.63 1.98
C ILE A 59 -45.15 -3.43 1.16
N LYS A 60 -45.13 -3.61 -0.17
CA LYS A 60 -45.27 -2.65 -1.29
C LYS A 60 -44.43 -1.35 -1.29
N LYS A 61 -43.67 -1.15 -2.38
CA LYS A 61 -43.98 -0.14 -3.42
C LYS A 61 -43.01 -0.22 -4.61
N ILE A 62 -43.59 -0.24 -5.84
CA ILE A 62 -43.09 0.40 -7.09
C ILE A 62 -41.90 -0.33 -7.76
N TYR A 63 -41.92 -0.88 -8.99
CA TYR A 63 -42.78 -0.79 -10.16
C TYR A 63 -42.48 -2.00 -11.09
N ARG A 64 -43.49 -2.61 -11.72
CA ARG A 64 -43.32 -3.53 -12.87
C ARG A 64 -43.30 -2.72 -14.17
N PRO A 65 -42.66 -3.21 -15.25
CA PRO A 65 -43.23 -3.08 -16.58
C PRO A 65 -43.52 -4.43 -17.24
N LYS A 66 -44.59 -4.38 -18.05
CA LYS A 66 -45.25 -5.48 -18.74
C LYS A 66 -44.49 -5.92 -20.00
N LYS A 67 -44.66 -7.21 -20.31
CA LYS A 67 -44.54 -7.82 -21.64
C LYS A 67 -45.20 -6.98 -22.72
N ASN A 68 -44.50 -6.82 -23.85
CA ASN A 68 -45.10 -6.76 -25.19
C ASN A 68 -44.05 -7.21 -26.23
N LYS A 69 -44.36 -8.27 -27.00
CA LYS A 69 -43.73 -8.57 -28.31
C LYS A 69 -44.46 -7.72 -29.38
N PRO A 70 -43.85 -7.36 -30.53
CA PRO A 70 -43.89 -8.27 -31.70
C PRO A 70 -42.73 -8.21 -32.73
N LYS A 71 -42.52 -9.38 -33.38
CA LYS A 71 -42.28 -9.72 -34.81
C LYS A 71 -41.27 -8.97 -35.73
N TRP A 72 -40.22 -9.73 -36.11
CA TRP A 72 -39.53 -9.98 -37.41
C TRP A 72 -39.10 -8.85 -38.38
N LEU A 73 -37.79 -8.82 -38.71
CA LEU A 73 -37.19 -8.83 -40.08
C LEU A 73 -35.65 -8.90 -40.00
N THR A 74 -35.02 -9.81 -40.76
CA THR A 74 -33.57 -9.91 -41.04
C THR A 74 -33.20 -9.12 -42.34
N PRO A 75 -31.95 -9.10 -42.85
CA PRO A 75 -30.72 -8.47 -42.35
C PRO A 75 -30.06 -7.49 -43.38
N ASN A 76 -28.93 -6.86 -42.96
CA ASN A 76 -27.86 -6.18 -43.74
C ASN A 76 -28.03 -4.71 -44.21
N PHE A 77 -27.15 -3.82 -43.71
CA PHE A 77 -26.28 -2.85 -44.43
C PHE A 77 -25.87 -1.68 -43.50
N LYS A 78 -24.76 -1.79 -42.75
CA LYS A 78 -24.06 -0.61 -42.18
C LYS A 78 -22.57 -0.90 -41.95
N SER A 79 -21.74 -0.67 -42.97
CA SER A 79 -20.29 -0.52 -42.78
C SER A 79 -19.67 0.69 -43.49
N SER A 80 -20.48 1.62 -44.02
CA SER A 80 -19.97 2.78 -44.78
C SER A 80 -20.28 4.14 -44.15
N ILE A 81 -21.09 4.19 -43.08
CA ILE A 81 -21.46 5.46 -42.41
C ILE A 81 -20.49 5.81 -41.27
N LEU A 82 -19.91 4.80 -40.60
CA LEU A 82 -18.97 5.04 -39.50
C LEU A 82 -17.62 5.59 -39.99
N LEU A 83 -17.18 5.18 -41.18
CA LEU A 83 -15.91 5.63 -41.77
C LEU A 83 -15.98 7.11 -42.19
N LEU A 84 -17.13 7.56 -42.67
CA LEU A 84 -17.37 8.96 -43.07
C LEU A 84 -17.37 9.91 -41.86
N PHE A 85 -17.90 9.47 -40.72
CA PHE A 85 -17.90 10.26 -39.48
C PHE A 85 -16.48 10.44 -38.91
N VAL A 86 -15.64 9.40 -38.97
CA VAL A 86 -14.26 9.47 -38.48
C VAL A 86 -13.40 10.41 -39.33
N ILE A 87 -13.57 10.40 -40.66
CA ILE A 87 -12.82 11.28 -41.57
C ILE A 87 -13.20 12.75 -41.37
N ILE A 88 -14.48 13.06 -41.16
CA ILE A 88 -14.93 14.43 -40.88
C ILE A 88 -14.37 14.94 -39.54
N LEU A 89 -14.32 14.07 -38.51
CA LEU A 89 -13.78 14.46 -37.20
C LEU A 89 -12.28 14.77 -37.26
N VAL A 90 -11.51 13.97 -38.01
CA VAL A 90 -10.07 14.18 -38.19
C VAL A 90 -9.77 15.46 -38.99
N LEU A 91 -10.57 15.77 -40.03
CA LEU A 91 -10.42 17.02 -40.79
C LEU A 91 -10.84 18.26 -39.99
N PHE A 92 -11.79 18.12 -39.07
CA PHE A 92 -12.20 19.20 -38.17
C PHE A 92 -11.11 19.50 -37.14
N LEU A 93 -10.50 18.47 -36.55
CA LEU A 93 -9.39 18.63 -35.59
C LEU A 93 -8.12 19.17 -36.27
N TYR A 94 -7.86 18.79 -37.52
CA TYR A 94 -6.71 19.30 -38.29
C TYR A 94 -6.85 20.80 -38.61
N ASN A 95 -8.06 21.30 -38.89
CA ASN A 95 -8.29 22.73 -39.14
C ASN A 95 -8.27 23.60 -37.88
N VAL A 96 -8.58 23.04 -36.70
CA VAL A 96 -8.58 23.78 -35.42
C VAL A 96 -7.15 24.03 -34.90
N PHE A 97 -6.18 23.17 -35.22
CA PHE A 97 -4.84 23.25 -34.62
C PHE A 97 -3.76 23.94 -35.46
N ILE A 98 -3.95 24.18 -36.77
CA ILE A 98 -2.86 24.67 -37.63
C ILE A 98 -3.05 26.10 -38.16
N ASN A 99 -4.24 26.71 -38.06
CA ASN A 99 -4.48 28.08 -38.55
C ASN A 99 -4.96 29.04 -37.46
N ARG A 100 -4.01 29.75 -36.81
CA ARG A 100 -4.28 31.07 -36.22
C ARG A 100 -3.19 32.08 -36.63
N PRO A 101 -3.54 33.20 -37.27
CA PRO A 101 -2.61 34.29 -37.53
C PRO A 101 -2.52 35.30 -36.36
N VAL A 102 -1.26 35.66 -36.10
CA VAL A 102 -0.60 36.88 -35.57
C VAL A 102 -1.45 38.04 -35.02
N ASN A 103 -1.01 38.60 -33.89
CA ASN A 103 -0.95 40.05 -33.69
C ASN A 103 0.22 40.45 -32.76
N GLU A 104 1.12 41.27 -33.31
CA GLU A 104 2.10 42.07 -32.56
C GLU A 104 1.38 43.22 -31.85
N GLY A 105 1.69 43.39 -30.57
CA GLY A 105 1.22 44.51 -29.75
C GLY A 105 2.09 44.62 -28.52
N ALA A 106 3.07 45.52 -28.57
CA ALA A 106 4.04 45.76 -27.52
C ALA A 106 3.39 46.23 -26.21
N GLN A 107 3.51 45.44 -25.14
CA GLN A 107 3.48 45.92 -23.75
C GLN A 107 4.39 45.05 -22.88
N LYS A 108 5.67 45.44 -22.83
CA LYS A 108 6.56 45.43 -21.64
C LYS A 108 6.26 44.35 -20.57
N LEU A 109 6.59 43.08 -20.83
CA LEU A 109 6.71 42.09 -19.77
C LEU A 109 8.10 42.21 -19.12
N VAL A 110 8.09 42.65 -17.87
CA VAL A 110 9.19 42.49 -16.93
C VAL A 110 9.37 41.00 -16.72
N ASN A 111 10.45 40.42 -17.26
CA ASN A 111 10.90 39.08 -16.89
C ASN A 111 11.39 39.12 -15.44
N GLN A 112 10.49 38.89 -14.49
CA GLN A 112 10.86 38.38 -13.18
C GLN A 112 10.79 36.85 -13.26
N THR A 113 11.93 36.21 -13.55
CA THR A 113 12.14 34.83 -13.15
C THR A 113 12.07 34.80 -11.63
N VAL A 114 10.97 34.29 -11.09
CA VAL A 114 10.83 34.01 -9.66
C VAL A 114 11.83 32.90 -9.34
N GLU A 115 12.90 33.20 -8.60
CA GLU A 115 13.75 32.17 -8.00
C GLU A 115 12.92 31.49 -6.91
N GLU A 116 12.36 30.32 -7.21
CA GLU A 116 11.61 29.54 -6.23
C GLU A 116 12.57 28.89 -5.22
N ASN A 117 12.31 29.13 -3.94
CA ASN A 117 12.98 28.45 -2.84
C ASN A 117 12.24 27.13 -2.58
N ILE A 118 12.81 26.02 -3.03
CA ILE A 118 12.25 24.69 -2.77
C ILE A 118 12.93 24.04 -1.58
N SER A 119 12.18 23.24 -0.82
CA SER A 119 12.76 22.45 0.26
C SER A 119 13.50 21.22 -0.30
N PHE A 120 14.54 20.75 0.39
CA PHE A 120 15.25 19.53 -0.01
C PHE A 120 14.31 18.32 -0.13
N GLN A 121 13.32 18.21 0.76
CA GLN A 121 12.38 17.09 0.78
C GLN A 121 11.47 17.05 -0.45
N GLU A 122 10.95 18.22 -0.85
CA GLU A 122 10.11 18.37 -2.03
C GLU A 122 10.90 17.99 -3.29
N TYR A 123 12.14 18.46 -3.36
CA TYR A 123 13.09 18.12 -4.42
C TYR A 123 13.42 16.61 -4.51
N ILE A 124 13.65 15.93 -3.38
CA ILE A 124 13.97 14.48 -3.36
C ILE A 124 12.80 13.63 -3.84
N ASN A 125 11.58 14.06 -3.53
CA ASN A 125 10.38 13.29 -3.84
C ASN A 125 10.02 13.36 -5.33
N THR A 126 10.30 14.48 -6.01
CA THR A 126 9.95 14.68 -7.43
C THR A 126 11.07 15.31 -8.27
N PRO A 127 12.28 14.71 -8.33
CA PRO A 127 13.43 15.33 -9.02
C PRO A 127 13.18 15.55 -10.53
N SER A 128 12.36 14.73 -11.18
CA SER A 128 12.01 14.93 -12.59
C SER A 128 11.23 16.22 -12.87
N GLU A 129 10.49 16.75 -11.89
CA GLU A 129 9.70 17.98 -12.05
C GLU A 129 10.59 19.22 -12.13
N TYR A 130 11.75 19.20 -11.46
CA TYR A 130 12.68 20.31 -11.40
C TYR A 130 13.80 20.21 -12.44
N TYR A 131 13.75 19.24 -13.36
CA TYR A 131 14.81 19.05 -14.35
C TYR A 131 14.96 20.28 -15.26
N ASN A 132 16.18 20.82 -15.36
CA ASN A 132 16.52 22.08 -16.03
C ASN A 132 15.97 23.36 -15.37
N GLU A 133 15.34 23.27 -14.20
CA GLU A 133 14.86 24.45 -13.48
C GLU A 133 15.98 25.13 -12.67
N LYS A 134 15.84 26.44 -12.47
CA LYS A 134 16.70 27.23 -11.57
C LYS A 134 16.15 27.11 -10.16
N ILE A 135 16.99 26.62 -9.25
CA ILE A 135 16.60 26.40 -7.87
C ILE A 135 17.57 27.09 -6.91
N THR A 136 17.04 27.48 -5.74
CA THR A 136 17.83 27.95 -4.60
C THR A 136 17.67 26.97 -3.45
N LEU A 137 18.78 26.38 -3.03
CA LEU A 137 18.84 25.42 -1.93
C LEU A 137 19.58 26.03 -0.73
N LYS A 138 19.10 25.78 0.49
CA LYS A 138 19.75 26.23 1.73
C LYS A 138 20.29 25.05 2.52
N GLY A 139 21.54 25.11 2.92
CA GLY A 139 22.17 24.02 3.69
C GLY A 139 23.63 24.28 4.05
N TYR A 140 24.25 23.27 4.62
CA TYR A 140 25.67 23.27 5.01
C TYR A 140 26.50 22.70 3.87
N LEU A 141 27.63 23.33 3.55
CA LEU A 141 28.54 22.85 2.51
C LEU A 141 29.48 21.78 3.08
N SER A 142 29.81 20.76 2.29
CA SER A 142 30.72 19.69 2.70
C SER A 142 31.50 19.11 1.52
N LEU A 143 32.67 18.53 1.82
CA LEU A 143 33.44 17.71 0.90
C LEU A 143 33.36 16.25 1.34
N THR A 144 32.71 15.40 0.54
CA THR A 144 32.51 13.98 0.86
C THR A 144 33.27 13.07 -0.09
N PRO A 145 33.80 11.91 0.34
CA PRO A 145 34.41 10.94 -0.56
C PRO A 145 33.43 10.50 -1.67
N SER A 146 33.90 10.36 -2.91
CA SER A 146 33.11 9.73 -3.96
C SER A 146 32.90 8.24 -3.66
N ASN A 147 31.71 7.72 -3.96
CA ASN A 147 31.40 6.28 -3.89
C ASN A 147 31.99 5.49 -5.07
N ASP A 148 32.61 6.16 -6.04
CA ASP A 148 33.28 5.52 -7.17
C ASP A 148 34.62 4.96 -6.71
N LYS A 149 34.72 3.62 -6.68
CA LYS A 149 35.80 2.82 -6.08
C LYS A 149 37.22 3.04 -6.65
N GLU A 150 37.40 3.91 -7.64
CA GLU A 150 38.69 4.06 -8.34
C GLU A 150 39.43 5.37 -8.10
N ASN A 151 38.84 6.38 -7.46
CA ASN A 151 39.57 7.58 -7.04
C ASN A 151 38.87 8.25 -5.86
N SER A 152 39.55 8.34 -4.71
CA SER A 152 39.10 9.03 -3.49
C SER A 152 39.06 10.56 -3.65
N LEU A 153 38.36 11.04 -4.68
CA LEU A 153 38.11 12.45 -4.92
C LEU A 153 37.04 12.94 -3.95
N LEU A 154 37.34 14.04 -3.26
CA LEU A 154 36.37 14.77 -2.45
C LEU A 154 35.41 15.53 -3.38
N VAL A 155 34.12 15.28 -3.22
CA VAL A 155 33.05 15.87 -4.03
C VAL A 155 32.34 16.94 -3.20
N PRO A 156 32.13 18.15 -3.74
CA PRO A 156 31.36 19.18 -3.05
C PRO A 156 29.87 18.80 -3.02
N VAL A 157 29.29 18.88 -1.83
CA VAL A 157 27.87 18.63 -1.58
C VAL A 157 27.26 19.75 -0.75
N ILE A 158 25.94 19.94 -0.90
CA ILE A 158 25.13 20.69 0.06
C ILE A 158 24.30 19.70 0.89
N ILE A 159 24.27 19.92 2.20
CA ILE A 159 23.65 19.03 3.18
C ILE A 159 22.57 19.79 3.95
N ASP A 160 21.39 19.21 4.11
CA ASP A 160 20.33 19.77 4.96
C ASP A 160 20.53 19.43 6.46
N ASP A 161 19.58 19.82 7.29
CA ASP A 161 19.55 19.53 8.72
C ASP A 161 19.27 18.05 9.06
N LYS A 162 18.74 17.27 8.11
CA LYS A 162 18.51 15.83 8.20
C LYS A 162 19.67 14.98 7.66
N ASN A 163 20.80 15.61 7.32
CA ASN A 163 21.98 15.01 6.69
C ASN A 163 21.73 14.44 5.28
N THR A 164 20.69 14.88 4.59
CA THR A 164 20.49 14.56 3.17
C THR A 164 21.46 15.35 2.32
N GLN A 165 22.11 14.69 1.37
CA GLN A 165 23.19 15.28 0.57
C GLN A 165 22.80 15.40 -0.89
N ILE A 166 23.08 16.56 -1.49
CA ILE A 166 22.95 16.78 -2.93
C ILE A 166 24.31 17.15 -3.49
N LYS A 167 24.74 16.43 -4.53
CA LYS A 167 25.99 16.69 -5.22
C LYS A 167 25.94 18.02 -5.98
N LEU A 168 26.99 18.81 -5.83
CA LEU A 168 27.17 20.07 -6.54
C LEU A 168 28.13 19.84 -7.72
N ALA A 169 27.64 20.06 -8.94
CA ALA A 169 28.42 19.93 -10.17
C ALA A 169 28.91 21.30 -10.64
N LYS A 170 30.02 21.32 -11.40
CA LYS A 170 30.61 22.54 -11.99
C LYS A 170 30.88 23.67 -10.99
N VAL A 171 31.16 23.34 -9.73
CA VAL A 171 31.60 24.32 -8.73
C VAL A 171 32.90 24.98 -9.22
N THR A 172 32.92 26.31 -9.30
CA THR A 172 34.12 27.05 -9.73
C THR A 172 35.17 27.09 -8.61
N SER A 173 36.45 27.26 -8.96
CA SER A 173 37.57 27.29 -8.00
C SER A 173 37.37 28.29 -6.86
N ASN A 174 36.73 29.43 -7.12
CA ASN A 174 36.48 30.45 -6.10
C ASN A 174 35.51 29.98 -5.01
N PHE A 175 34.56 29.10 -5.33
CA PHE A 175 33.61 28.56 -4.37
C PHE A 175 34.16 27.40 -3.54
N TYR A 176 35.14 26.65 -4.04
CA TYR A 176 35.77 25.56 -3.28
C TYR A 176 36.37 26.04 -1.95
N SER A 177 36.79 27.31 -1.87
CA SER A 177 37.29 27.92 -0.63
C SER A 177 36.25 28.01 0.50
N LEU A 178 34.95 27.94 0.16
CA LEU A 178 33.85 27.96 1.13
C LEU A 178 33.60 26.60 1.79
N PHE A 179 34.14 25.52 1.22
CA PHE A 179 33.95 24.17 1.72
C PHE A 179 34.99 23.86 2.81
N PRO A 180 34.59 23.23 3.92
CA PRO A 180 35.52 22.85 4.95
C PRO A 180 36.35 21.65 4.50
N LYS A 181 37.60 21.58 4.95
CA LYS A 181 38.41 20.35 4.86
C LYS A 181 37.89 19.25 5.80
N SER A 182 37.05 19.62 6.78
CA SER A 182 36.38 18.75 7.75
C SER A 182 34.93 18.45 7.32
N ALA A 183 34.17 17.72 8.16
CA ALA A 183 32.91 17.08 7.79
C ALA A 183 31.80 17.95 7.17
N LYS A 184 31.56 19.21 7.60
CA LYS A 184 30.63 20.18 6.96
C LYS A 184 30.77 21.60 7.53
N THR A 185 30.21 22.63 6.88
CA THR A 185 30.22 24.01 7.38
C THR A 185 29.33 24.13 8.61
N ILE A 186 29.66 25.07 9.51
CA ILE A 186 28.80 25.42 10.64
C ILE A 186 27.74 26.47 10.28
N GLU A 187 28.00 27.24 9.22
CA GLU A 187 27.08 28.28 8.75
C GLU A 187 26.21 27.73 7.61
N VAL A 188 25.01 28.31 7.46
CA VAL A 188 24.08 27.98 6.39
C VAL A 188 24.39 28.82 5.15
N TYR A 189 24.49 28.17 4.00
CA TYR A 189 24.71 28.77 2.70
C TYR A 189 23.46 28.64 1.83
N GLU A 190 23.21 29.64 0.99
CA GLU A 190 22.28 29.57 -0.13
C GLU A 190 23.07 29.22 -1.39
N VAL A 191 22.73 28.11 -2.03
CA VAL A 191 23.31 27.63 -3.29
C VAL A 191 22.27 27.77 -4.39
N ASN A 192 22.56 28.63 -5.35
CA ASN A 192 21.72 28.85 -6.52
C ASN A 192 22.34 28.10 -7.70
N GLY A 193 21.53 27.33 -8.43
CA GLY A 193 22.03 26.54 -9.55
C GLY A 193 20.93 26.02 -10.47
N ILE A 194 21.35 25.30 -11.51
CA ILE A 194 20.44 24.61 -12.43
C ILE A 194 20.46 23.13 -12.12
N PHE A 195 19.29 22.55 -11.98
CA PHE A 195 19.18 21.14 -11.69
C PHE A 195 19.35 20.25 -12.93
N LYS A 196 20.25 19.26 -12.84
CA LYS A 196 20.70 18.46 -14.00
C LYS A 196 20.83 16.99 -13.65
N ARG A 197 20.48 16.15 -14.62
CA ARG A 197 20.63 14.69 -14.54
C ARG A 197 21.98 14.28 -15.14
N TYR A 198 22.71 13.46 -14.40
CA TYR A 198 23.99 12.87 -14.75
C TYR A 198 23.92 11.35 -14.52
N GLY A 199 23.61 10.60 -15.58
CA GLY A 199 23.32 9.16 -15.48
C GLY A 199 22.09 8.89 -14.62
N ASP A 200 22.25 8.06 -13.59
CA ASP A 200 21.21 7.75 -12.59
C ASP A 200 21.23 8.70 -11.38
N SER A 201 22.17 9.65 -11.35
CA SER A 201 22.24 10.67 -10.30
C SER A 201 21.72 12.01 -10.79
N PHE A 202 21.21 12.81 -9.86
CA PHE A 202 20.91 14.20 -10.14
C PHE A 202 21.75 15.15 -9.29
N ASN A 203 22.24 16.22 -9.91
CA ASN A 203 23.18 17.17 -9.34
C ASN A 203 22.71 18.61 -9.60
N VAL A 204 23.21 19.56 -8.81
CA VAL A 204 22.99 20.98 -9.05
C VAL A 204 24.24 21.58 -9.72
N GLU A 205 24.11 22.08 -10.95
CA GLU A 205 25.15 22.90 -11.57
C GLU A 205 25.16 24.29 -10.91
N VAL A 206 26.22 24.59 -10.18
CA VAL A 206 26.28 25.76 -9.30
C VAL A 206 26.50 27.05 -10.10
N ASN A 207 25.57 28.00 -9.93
CA ASN A 207 25.71 29.36 -10.45
C ASN A 207 26.31 30.30 -9.39
N ASN A 208 25.83 30.22 -8.14
CA ASN A 208 26.28 31.09 -7.05
C ASN A 208 26.17 30.40 -5.69
N ILE A 209 27.10 30.71 -4.78
CA ILE A 209 27.06 30.30 -3.37
C ILE A 209 27.26 31.55 -2.51
N LYS A 210 26.34 31.81 -1.59
CA LYS A 210 26.45 32.93 -0.64
C LYS A 210 26.05 32.50 0.76
N LEU A 211 26.65 33.12 1.77
CA LEU A 211 26.26 32.91 3.16
C LEU A 211 24.82 33.41 3.36
N SER A 212 23.93 32.56 3.89
CA SER A 212 22.59 32.98 4.27
C SER A 212 22.71 33.98 5.42
N LYS A 213 22.41 35.27 5.17
CA LYS A 213 22.53 36.45 6.08
C LYS A 213 23.16 36.17 7.46
N LYS A 214 24.37 36.70 7.65
CA LYS A 214 25.19 36.69 8.88
C LYS A 214 24.40 37.21 10.10
N GLU A 215 24.08 36.35 11.06
CA GLU A 215 23.85 36.79 12.45
C GLU A 215 25.19 37.15 13.10
N SER A 216 25.20 38.25 13.85
CA SER A 216 26.37 38.91 14.42
C SER A 216 27.19 37.98 15.32
N LYS A 217 28.44 37.69 14.94
CA LYS A 217 29.39 37.00 15.82
C LYS A 217 29.76 37.91 17.01
N ILE A 218 29.42 37.46 18.22
CA ILE A 218 29.96 37.99 19.47
C ILE A 218 31.49 37.78 19.45
N ILE A 219 32.25 38.87 19.54
CA ILE A 219 33.68 38.83 19.79
C ILE A 219 33.86 38.59 21.29
N GLN A 220 34.32 37.40 21.69
CA GLN A 220 34.83 37.22 23.06
C GLN A 220 36.19 37.92 23.16
N VAL A 221 36.25 39.01 23.92
CA VAL A 221 37.51 39.62 24.37
C VAL A 221 37.80 39.07 25.76
N SER A 222 38.79 38.18 25.86
CA SER A 222 39.34 37.72 27.14
C SER A 222 40.33 38.76 27.64
N ILE A 223 40.00 39.49 28.70
CA ILE A 223 40.96 40.34 29.40
C ILE A 223 41.53 39.51 30.55
N ASN A 224 42.78 39.06 30.42
CA ASN A 224 43.54 38.55 31.55
C ASN A 224 43.88 39.74 32.45
N GLU A 225 43.33 39.73 33.66
CA GLU A 225 43.72 40.66 34.70
C GLU A 225 45.17 40.37 35.11
N ASN A 226 46.06 41.29 34.79
CA ASN A 226 47.20 41.61 35.62
C ASN A 226 47.66 43.02 35.25
N VAL A 227 47.55 43.93 36.22
CA VAL A 227 48.40 45.10 36.49
C VAL A 227 47.53 46.14 37.19
N ALA A 228 47.89 46.40 38.44
CA ALA A 228 47.45 47.54 39.21
C ALA A 228 48.07 48.81 38.62
N ASP A 229 47.27 49.79 38.20
CA ASP A 229 47.66 51.20 38.35
C ASP A 229 46.50 52.20 38.19
N LYS A 230 46.54 53.28 38.97
CA LYS A 230 45.46 54.25 39.24
C LYS A 230 45.27 55.31 38.15
N THR A 231 45.03 54.93 36.89
CA THR A 231 44.67 55.89 35.82
C THR A 231 43.46 55.49 34.96
N LYS A 232 42.67 54.50 35.42
CA LYS A 232 41.52 53.94 34.65
C LYS A 232 40.24 54.78 34.62
N ASP A 233 40.02 55.71 35.54
CA ASP A 233 38.67 56.30 35.72
C ASP A 233 38.25 57.33 34.66
N SER A 234 39.20 58.01 34.00
CA SER A 234 38.86 59.04 33.00
C SER A 234 38.58 58.44 31.60
N PHE A 235 39.30 57.39 31.20
CA PHE A 235 39.17 56.80 29.86
C PHE A 235 38.01 55.79 29.77
N ILE A 236 37.74 55.03 30.84
CA ILE A 236 36.63 54.08 30.90
C ILE A 236 35.27 54.81 30.97
N THR A 237 35.18 55.92 31.69
CA THR A 237 33.93 56.69 31.81
C THR A 237 33.52 57.33 30.47
N ASN A 238 34.49 57.77 29.66
CA ASN A 238 34.21 58.36 28.34
C ASN A 238 33.77 57.32 27.30
N ILE A 239 34.36 56.12 27.32
CA ILE A 239 33.93 55.02 26.45
C ILE A 239 32.55 54.48 26.87
N LEU A 240 32.28 54.34 28.17
CA LEU A 240 30.97 53.88 28.66
C LEU A 240 29.83 54.86 28.32
N ASN A 241 30.09 56.17 28.32
CA ASN A 241 29.08 57.17 27.95
C ASN A 241 28.79 57.20 26.43
N ILE A 242 29.80 56.94 25.59
CA ILE A 242 29.61 56.79 24.13
C ILE A 242 28.86 55.49 23.79
N PHE A 243 29.04 54.43 24.58
CA PHE A 243 28.28 53.17 24.43
C PHE A 243 26.83 53.28 24.91
N LYS A 244 26.56 54.04 25.98
CA LYS A 244 25.20 54.25 26.51
C LYS A 244 24.29 55.10 25.62
N SER A 245 24.83 55.98 24.78
CA SER A 245 24.00 56.84 23.90
C SER A 245 23.56 56.19 22.60
N ASN A 246 24.04 54.98 22.26
CA ASN A 246 23.80 54.32 20.96
C ASN A 246 23.16 52.93 21.03
N PHE A 247 22.82 52.42 22.21
CA PHE A 247 22.03 51.20 22.36
C PHE A 247 20.71 51.53 23.07
N GLN A 248 19.60 51.48 22.33
CA GLN A 248 18.31 51.27 22.98
C GLN A 248 18.41 49.94 23.74
N GLU A 249 18.20 49.99 25.06
CA GLU A 249 18.02 48.78 25.86
C GLU A 249 16.86 47.97 25.25
N THR A 250 17.17 46.88 24.56
CA THR A 250 16.17 45.85 24.28
C THR A 250 15.89 45.15 25.59
N ILE A 251 14.93 45.67 26.34
CA ILE A 251 14.38 45.03 27.53
C ILE A 251 13.69 43.74 27.07
N PHE A 252 14.28 42.59 27.39
CA PHE A 252 13.68 41.28 27.11
C PHE A 252 12.64 40.99 28.18
N TYR A 253 11.37 40.94 27.77
CA TYR A 253 10.26 40.67 28.69
C TYR A 253 10.00 39.17 28.79
N ASN A 254 9.79 38.71 30.02
CA ASN A 254 9.13 37.43 30.27
C ASN A 254 7.68 37.50 29.76
N CYS A 255 7.15 36.35 29.38
CA CYS A 255 5.78 36.26 28.88
C CYS A 255 4.76 36.34 30.01
N SER A 256 3.50 36.60 29.65
CA SER A 256 2.38 36.78 30.58
C SER A 256 2.13 35.61 31.53
N ASP A 257 2.59 34.41 31.16
CA ASP A 257 2.51 33.19 31.96
C ASP A 257 3.74 32.95 32.86
N GLY A 258 4.67 33.91 32.92
CA GLY A 258 5.91 33.82 33.68
C GLY A 258 7.04 33.10 32.95
N THR A 259 6.84 32.65 31.70
CA THR A 259 7.90 32.01 30.91
C THR A 259 9.02 32.99 30.61
N ASN A 260 10.26 32.57 30.87
CA ASN A 260 11.44 33.38 30.57
C ASN A 260 11.55 33.64 29.06
N HIS A 261 12.08 34.80 28.69
CA HIS A 261 12.43 35.09 27.30
C HIS A 261 13.27 33.95 26.70
N ASN A 262 12.95 33.55 25.47
CA ASN A 262 13.55 32.41 24.77
C ASN A 262 13.35 31.04 25.43
N GLY A 263 12.36 30.91 26.31
CA GLY A 263 11.96 29.66 26.97
C GLY A 263 10.65 29.07 26.44
N CYS A 264 10.44 27.79 26.76
CA CYS A 264 9.17 27.10 26.52
C CYS A 264 8.24 27.26 27.73
N SER A 265 6.97 27.54 27.45
CA SER A 265 5.91 27.58 28.46
C SER A 265 5.59 26.18 28.98
N SER A 266 5.10 26.11 30.22
CA SER A 266 4.47 24.90 30.76
C SER A 266 3.18 24.54 30.01
N SER A 267 2.49 25.55 29.45
CA SER A 267 1.37 25.36 28.52
C SER A 267 1.93 25.12 27.13
N LYS A 268 2.21 23.87 26.78
CA LYS A 268 2.63 23.50 25.42
C LYS A 268 1.54 23.91 24.41
N PRO A 269 1.88 24.30 23.17
CA PRO A 269 3.22 24.30 22.55
C PRO A 269 3.89 25.68 22.53
N PHE A 270 3.64 26.54 23.52
CA PHE A 270 4.03 27.95 23.43
C PHE A 270 5.50 28.20 23.78
N TYR A 271 6.14 29.10 23.02
CA TYR A 271 7.49 29.61 23.21
C TYR A 271 7.45 31.12 23.42
N CYS A 272 8.24 31.62 24.35
CA CYS A 272 8.27 33.05 24.68
C CYS A 272 9.25 33.82 23.79
N THR A 273 8.78 34.81 23.06
CA THR A 273 9.60 35.74 22.27
C THR A 273 9.15 37.17 22.53
N ASN A 274 10.06 37.98 23.10
CA ASN A 274 9.81 39.38 23.48
C ASN A 274 8.48 39.61 24.22
N GLY A 275 8.23 38.86 25.31
CA GLY A 275 7.01 38.98 26.12
C GLY A 275 5.74 38.40 25.49
N THR A 276 5.80 37.84 24.28
CA THR A 276 4.66 37.22 23.59
C THR A 276 4.86 35.71 23.48
N LEU A 277 3.80 34.95 23.77
CA LEU A 277 3.74 33.51 23.54
C LEU A 277 3.36 33.22 22.08
N ILE A 278 4.19 32.43 21.41
CA ILE A 278 3.96 31.97 20.04
C ILE A 278 4.00 30.45 19.98
N GLU A 279 3.14 29.82 19.19
CA GLU A 279 3.17 28.36 19.04
C GLU A 279 4.47 27.92 18.34
N LYS A 280 5.29 27.12 19.03
CA LYS A 280 6.46 26.46 18.46
C LYS A 280 6.49 24.99 18.89
N PRO A 281 5.59 24.15 18.36
CA PRO A 281 5.46 22.75 18.78
C PRO A 281 6.69 21.89 18.43
N ASN A 282 7.48 22.25 17.41
CA ASN A 282 8.77 21.60 17.15
C ASN A 282 9.81 21.88 18.24
N THR A 283 9.70 23.00 18.95
CA THR A 283 10.65 23.43 19.98
C THR A 283 10.17 23.04 21.38
N CYS A 284 8.89 23.26 21.67
CA CYS A 284 8.32 23.07 23.01
C CYS A 284 7.50 21.78 23.16
N GLY A 285 7.36 21.01 22.07
CA GLY A 285 6.53 19.81 22.03
C GLY A 285 5.04 20.13 22.07
N CYS A 286 4.23 19.08 22.06
CA CYS A 286 2.77 19.17 22.11
C CYS A 286 2.21 18.83 23.50
N PRO A 287 1.00 19.31 23.85
CA PRO A 287 0.22 18.81 24.98
C PRO A 287 0.09 17.28 24.93
N GLU A 288 -0.06 16.63 26.09
CA GLU A 288 -0.12 15.15 26.18
C GLU A 288 -1.21 14.51 25.30
N THR A 289 -2.31 15.24 25.04
CA THR A 289 -3.43 14.77 24.23
C THR A 289 -3.24 14.98 22.73
N LEU A 290 -2.16 15.64 22.30
CA LEU A 290 -1.89 15.99 20.91
C LEU A 290 -0.53 15.46 20.45
N LYS A 291 -0.43 15.07 19.18
CA LYS A 291 0.85 14.64 18.58
C LYS A 291 1.36 15.66 17.57
N LEU A 292 2.67 15.81 17.52
CA LEU A 292 3.32 16.65 16.53
C LEU A 292 3.19 16.02 15.14
N SER A 293 2.64 16.78 14.20
CA SER A 293 2.59 16.43 12.78
C SER A 293 2.67 17.70 11.94
N ASN A 294 3.55 17.72 10.94
CA ASN A 294 3.75 18.89 10.05
C ASN A 294 3.89 20.22 10.81
N SER A 295 4.68 20.23 11.89
CA SER A 295 4.90 21.41 12.75
C SER A 295 3.65 21.94 13.45
N LYS A 296 2.61 21.13 13.62
CA LYS A 296 1.40 21.44 14.37
C LYS A 296 1.07 20.33 15.36
N CYS A 297 0.40 20.69 16.45
CA CYS A 297 -0.14 19.71 17.39
C CYS A 297 -1.51 19.24 16.89
N MET A 298 -1.58 17.99 16.45
CA MET A 298 -2.77 17.37 15.90
C MET A 298 -3.44 16.47 16.93
N GLU A 299 -4.76 16.41 16.87
CA GLU A 299 -5.54 15.46 17.66
C GLU A 299 -5.29 14.03 17.19
N THR A 300 -5.54 13.08 18.09
CA THR A 300 -5.36 11.65 17.81
C THR A 300 -6.63 10.85 18.12
N CYS A 301 -6.72 9.67 17.51
CA CYS A 301 -7.67 8.63 17.88
C CYS A 301 -7.21 7.86 19.12
N SER A 302 -8.07 6.95 19.61
CA SER A 302 -7.83 6.13 20.81
C SER A 302 -6.55 5.28 20.77
N ASP A 303 -6.05 4.95 19.58
CA ASP A 303 -4.80 4.20 19.38
C ASP A 303 -3.58 5.10 19.15
N GLY A 304 -3.74 6.42 19.28
CA GLY A 304 -2.67 7.40 19.07
C GLY A 304 -2.39 7.73 17.60
N THR A 305 -3.23 7.27 16.66
CA THR A 305 -3.19 7.66 15.24
C THR A 305 -3.60 9.12 15.07
N ILE A 306 -2.88 9.89 14.26
CA ILE A 306 -3.20 11.30 14.00
C ILE A 306 -4.49 11.40 13.18
N VAL A 307 -5.38 12.33 13.52
CA VAL A 307 -6.60 12.59 12.74
C VAL A 307 -6.24 12.87 11.28
N GLY A 308 -6.92 12.18 10.36
CA GLY A 308 -6.67 12.25 8.93
C GLY A 308 -5.67 11.22 8.39
N SER A 309 -5.15 10.32 9.23
CA SER A 309 -4.14 9.32 8.86
C SER A 309 -4.59 7.88 9.12
N CYS A 310 -3.93 6.93 8.45
CA CYS A 310 -4.11 5.51 8.68
C CYS A 310 -3.42 5.04 9.95
N SER A 311 -4.12 4.19 10.70
CA SER A 311 -3.57 3.50 11.86
C SER A 311 -2.57 2.44 11.44
N SER A 312 -1.60 2.16 12.32
CA SER A 312 -0.76 0.97 12.23
C SER A 312 -1.58 -0.31 12.39
N ASN A 313 -2.70 -0.24 13.13
CA ASN A 313 -3.69 -1.30 13.21
C ASN A 313 -4.59 -1.23 11.97
N LYS A 314 -4.17 -1.87 10.88
CA LYS A 314 -5.00 -1.96 9.68
C LYS A 314 -6.32 -2.67 9.97
N PRO A 315 -7.43 -2.32 9.29
CA PRO A 315 -7.55 -1.35 8.20
C PRO A 315 -8.07 0.03 8.66
N TYR A 316 -7.74 0.46 9.89
CA TYR A 316 -8.40 1.63 10.48
C TYR A 316 -7.81 2.96 9.98
N TYR A 317 -8.71 3.91 9.75
CA TYR A 317 -8.44 5.31 9.46
C TYR A 317 -8.96 6.17 10.61
N CYS A 318 -8.19 7.17 11.04
CA CYS A 318 -8.60 8.07 12.10
C CYS A 318 -9.41 9.25 11.52
N ASP A 319 -10.73 9.20 11.66
CA ASP A 319 -11.66 10.25 11.23
C ASP A 319 -12.31 10.90 12.46
N ASN A 320 -12.05 12.20 12.66
CA ASN A 320 -12.61 12.99 13.77
C ASN A 320 -12.51 12.29 15.15
N LYS A 321 -11.28 11.83 15.50
CA LYS A 321 -10.96 11.08 16.73
C LYS A 321 -11.59 9.69 16.85
N LYS A 322 -12.26 9.19 15.82
CA LYS A 322 -12.81 7.83 15.76
C LYS A 322 -12.04 6.99 14.74
N LEU A 323 -11.73 5.76 15.12
CA LEU A 323 -11.21 4.77 14.18
C LEU A 323 -12.38 4.20 13.40
N ILE A 324 -12.30 4.32 12.08
CA ILE A 324 -13.25 3.73 11.12
C ILE A 324 -12.50 2.81 10.19
N GLU A 325 -13.10 1.68 9.80
CA GLU A 325 -12.49 0.80 8.80
C GLU A 325 -12.49 1.51 7.44
N ARG A 326 -11.31 1.65 6.82
CA ARG A 326 -11.15 2.09 5.42
C ARG A 326 -10.08 1.25 4.71
N PRO A 327 -10.38 -0.02 4.40
CA PRO A 327 -9.46 -0.93 3.71
C PRO A 327 -8.86 -0.38 2.42
N SER A 328 -9.65 0.30 1.58
CA SER A 328 -9.17 0.92 0.35
C SER A 328 -8.08 1.97 0.56
N SER A 329 -8.09 2.67 1.69
CA SER A 329 -7.12 3.73 2.01
C SER A 329 -5.95 3.22 2.86
N CYS A 330 -6.22 2.33 3.82
CA CYS A 330 -5.26 1.91 4.83
C CYS A 330 -4.70 0.50 4.62
N GLY A 331 -5.21 -0.21 3.61
CA GLY A 331 -4.85 -1.59 3.32
C GLY A 331 -5.34 -2.58 4.39
N CYS A 332 -5.11 -3.85 4.14
CA CYS A 332 -5.53 -4.94 5.02
C CYS A 332 -4.38 -5.49 5.87
N LYS A 333 -4.72 -6.29 6.88
CA LYS A 333 -3.72 -6.96 7.73
C LYS A 333 -2.94 -8.00 6.92
N ASN A 334 -1.82 -8.46 7.47
CA ASN A 334 -1.07 -9.55 6.86
C ASN A 334 -1.99 -10.79 6.72
N ASN A 335 -2.02 -11.38 5.52
CA ASN A 335 -2.87 -12.51 5.10
C ASN A 335 -4.34 -12.19 4.77
N GLU A 336 -4.71 -10.91 4.76
CA GLU A 336 -6.00 -10.44 4.25
C GLU A 336 -5.84 -9.75 2.89
N VAL A 337 -6.85 -9.88 2.04
CA VAL A 337 -6.91 -9.28 0.71
C VAL A 337 -8.04 -8.26 0.66
N LEU A 338 -7.83 -7.15 -0.04
CA LEU A 338 -8.88 -6.16 -0.28
C LEU A 338 -9.86 -6.68 -1.33
N SER A 339 -11.14 -6.81 -0.96
CA SER A 339 -12.22 -7.14 -1.87
C SER A 339 -13.45 -6.29 -1.56
N ASN A 340 -13.96 -5.55 -2.55
CA ASN A 340 -15.14 -4.69 -2.40
C ASN A 340 -15.10 -3.75 -1.17
N ASP A 341 -13.96 -3.09 -0.97
CA ASP A 341 -13.68 -2.21 0.19
C ASP A 341 -13.75 -2.91 1.56
N LYS A 342 -13.58 -4.23 1.59
CA LYS A 342 -13.48 -5.05 2.80
C LYS A 342 -12.17 -5.83 2.80
N CYS A 343 -11.63 -6.05 4.00
CA CYS A 343 -10.54 -7.00 4.18
C CYS A 343 -11.14 -8.39 4.40
N VAL A 344 -10.85 -9.29 3.46
CA VAL A 344 -11.29 -10.69 3.51
C VAL A 344 -10.07 -11.59 3.66
N SER A 345 -10.27 -12.79 4.19
CA SER A 345 -9.17 -13.76 4.24
C SER A 345 -8.74 -14.19 2.84
N GLN A 346 -7.51 -14.69 2.69
CA GLN A 346 -7.05 -15.25 1.42
C GLN A 346 -8.01 -16.34 0.89
N VAL A 347 -8.46 -17.23 1.78
CA VAL A 347 -9.40 -18.32 1.48
C VAL A 347 -10.72 -17.76 0.94
N GLU A 348 -11.34 -16.84 1.66
CA GLU A 348 -12.59 -16.18 1.24
C GLU A 348 -12.44 -15.45 -0.09
N TYR A 349 -11.29 -14.80 -0.33
CA TYR A 349 -11.01 -14.15 -1.61
C TYR A 349 -10.98 -15.15 -2.77
N ILE A 350 -10.33 -16.31 -2.59
CA ILE A 350 -10.27 -17.37 -3.62
C ILE A 350 -11.70 -17.86 -3.92
N GLU A 351 -12.51 -18.14 -2.89
CA GLU A 351 -13.88 -18.62 -3.09
C GLU A 351 -14.75 -17.60 -3.83
N LEU A 352 -14.65 -16.31 -3.47
CA LEU A 352 -15.35 -15.23 -4.19
C LEU A 352 -14.91 -15.13 -5.66
N LYS A 353 -13.62 -15.35 -5.94
CA LYS A 353 -13.10 -15.35 -7.31
C LYS A 353 -13.51 -16.58 -8.10
N VAL A 354 -13.60 -17.75 -7.48
CA VAL A 354 -14.15 -18.94 -8.13
C VAL A 354 -15.61 -18.68 -8.53
N HIS A 355 -16.42 -18.12 -7.64
CA HIS A 355 -17.80 -17.73 -7.94
C HIS A 355 -17.90 -16.76 -9.12
N GLU A 356 -17.08 -15.70 -9.10
CA GLU A 356 -17.02 -14.71 -10.18
C GLU A 356 -16.67 -15.39 -11.53
N TYR A 357 -15.63 -16.23 -11.54
CA TYR A 357 -15.19 -16.92 -12.75
C TYR A 357 -16.20 -17.95 -13.25
N THR A 358 -16.87 -18.70 -12.36
CA THR A 358 -17.96 -19.60 -12.73
C THR A 358 -19.11 -18.83 -13.37
N ASN A 359 -19.53 -17.71 -12.78
CA ASN A 359 -20.60 -16.89 -13.33
C ASN A 359 -20.23 -16.21 -14.66
N LEU A 360 -18.95 -15.86 -14.87
CA LEU A 360 -18.46 -15.41 -16.17
C LEU A 360 -18.56 -16.50 -17.24
N GLU A 361 -18.27 -17.76 -16.91
CA GLU A 361 -18.45 -18.88 -17.84
C GLU A 361 -19.93 -19.14 -18.14
N ARG A 362 -20.82 -19.03 -17.14
CA ARG A 362 -22.27 -19.15 -17.34
C ARG A 362 -22.82 -18.04 -18.22
N GLU A 363 -22.42 -16.78 -17.98
CA GLU A 363 -22.83 -15.64 -18.81
C GLU A 363 -22.36 -15.81 -20.27
N ARG A 364 -21.12 -16.25 -20.49
CA ARG A 364 -20.58 -16.55 -21.84
C ARG A 364 -21.38 -17.61 -22.59
N ASN A 365 -22.04 -18.50 -21.87
CA ASN A 365 -22.89 -19.56 -22.42
C ASN A 365 -24.39 -19.20 -22.38
N GLY A 366 -24.75 -17.96 -22.02
CA GLY A 366 -26.13 -17.48 -22.03
C GLY A 366 -27.01 -18.10 -20.94
N LEU A 367 -26.41 -18.52 -19.83
CA LEU A 367 -27.09 -19.08 -18.67
C LEU A 367 -27.32 -18.02 -17.58
N ASP A 368 -28.32 -18.26 -16.73
CA ASP A 368 -28.55 -17.43 -15.55
C ASP A 368 -27.40 -17.57 -14.55
N LEU A 369 -27.06 -16.48 -13.87
CA LEU A 369 -26.03 -16.47 -12.85
C LEU A 369 -26.47 -17.25 -11.61
N LEU A 370 -25.54 -17.96 -10.98
CA LEU A 370 -25.74 -18.62 -9.70
C LEU A 370 -25.70 -17.58 -8.58
N GLU A 371 -26.61 -17.69 -7.63
CA GLU A 371 -26.59 -16.92 -6.39
C GLU A 371 -25.63 -17.58 -5.37
N TRP A 372 -24.92 -16.77 -4.60
CA TRP A 372 -24.06 -17.27 -3.54
C TRP A 372 -24.88 -17.77 -2.34
N ASP A 373 -24.74 -19.04 -1.99
CA ASP A 373 -25.39 -19.67 -0.83
C ASP A 373 -24.37 -19.93 0.29
N TYR A 374 -24.55 -19.24 1.41
CA TYR A 374 -23.66 -19.34 2.58
C TYR A 374 -23.74 -20.69 3.30
N GLU A 375 -24.87 -21.40 3.24
CA GLU A 375 -24.99 -22.72 3.86
C GLU A 375 -24.24 -23.75 3.02
N ILE A 376 -24.40 -23.72 1.69
CA ILE A 376 -23.62 -24.55 0.77
C ILE A 376 -22.11 -24.25 0.89
N ASN A 377 -21.71 -22.97 1.00
CA ASN A 377 -20.31 -22.56 1.18
C ASN A 377 -19.68 -23.20 2.42
N ASN A 378 -20.38 -23.23 3.56
CA ASN A 378 -19.87 -23.86 4.76
C ASN A 378 -19.68 -25.36 4.58
N ILE A 379 -20.65 -26.05 3.97
CA ILE A 379 -20.56 -27.50 3.67
C ILE A 379 -19.36 -27.78 2.75
N ALA A 380 -19.18 -26.98 1.71
CA ALA A 380 -18.07 -27.11 0.77
C ALA A 380 -16.71 -26.86 1.44
N ARG A 381 -16.62 -25.85 2.33
CA ARG A 381 -15.37 -25.53 3.04
C ARG A 381 -14.99 -26.64 4.00
N GLU A 382 -15.96 -27.18 4.74
CA GLU A 382 -15.72 -28.33 5.61
C GLU A 382 -15.20 -29.53 4.82
N HIS A 383 -15.71 -29.80 3.61
CA HIS A 383 -15.20 -30.89 2.78
C HIS A 383 -13.77 -30.64 2.28
N SER A 384 -13.44 -29.41 1.88
CA SER A 384 -12.07 -29.03 1.52
C SER A 384 -11.09 -29.16 2.69
N GLU A 385 -11.50 -28.75 3.90
CA GLU A 385 -10.72 -28.96 5.13
C GLU A 385 -10.60 -30.44 5.50
N ASP A 386 -11.65 -31.22 5.26
CA ASP A 386 -11.67 -32.65 5.50
C ASP A 386 -10.67 -33.41 4.61
N MET A 387 -10.64 -33.08 3.31
CA MET A 387 -9.66 -33.60 2.35
C MET A 387 -8.21 -33.35 2.80
N ILE A 388 -7.94 -32.18 3.41
CA ILE A 388 -6.64 -31.88 4.00
C ILE A 388 -6.38 -32.72 5.24
N THR A 389 -7.29 -32.68 6.22
CA THR A 389 -7.06 -33.24 7.56
C THR A 389 -7.02 -34.77 7.56
N ARG A 390 -7.74 -35.41 6.64
CA ARG A 390 -7.77 -36.87 6.47
C ARG A 390 -7.00 -37.35 5.25
N ALA A 391 -6.25 -36.45 4.59
CA ALA A 391 -5.32 -36.74 3.50
C ALA A 391 -5.94 -37.57 2.36
N PHE A 392 -7.08 -37.12 1.84
CA PHE A 392 -7.76 -37.74 0.71
C PHE A 392 -8.18 -36.70 -0.34
N PHE A 393 -8.50 -37.16 -1.55
CA PHE A 393 -9.08 -36.32 -2.61
C PHE A 393 -10.17 -37.12 -3.32
N SER A 394 -11.44 -36.88 -2.96
CA SER A 394 -12.59 -37.65 -3.41
C SER A 394 -13.89 -36.89 -3.13
N HIS A 395 -14.92 -37.13 -3.94
CA HIS A 395 -16.28 -36.63 -3.69
C HIS A 395 -16.90 -37.27 -2.45
N THR A 396 -16.63 -38.56 -2.24
CA THR A 396 -17.05 -39.30 -1.05
C THR A 396 -15.98 -39.19 0.02
N ASN A 397 -16.36 -38.75 1.22
CA ASN A 397 -15.44 -38.65 2.35
C ASN A 397 -15.16 -40.06 2.95
N PRO A 398 -14.15 -40.21 3.84
CA PRO A 398 -13.84 -41.49 4.48
C PRO A 398 -14.96 -42.11 5.34
N ASP A 399 -15.99 -41.34 5.71
CA ASP A 399 -17.18 -41.85 6.41
C ASP A 399 -18.23 -42.41 5.44
N GLY A 400 -18.00 -42.29 4.13
CA GLY A 400 -18.91 -42.73 3.07
C GLY A 400 -19.91 -41.68 2.61
N ASP A 401 -19.83 -40.44 3.10
CA ASP A 401 -20.78 -39.37 2.75
C ASP A 401 -20.47 -38.78 1.38
N GLU A 402 -21.47 -38.73 0.50
CA GLU A 402 -21.48 -37.96 -0.74
C GLU A 402 -21.89 -36.49 -0.49
N PRO A 403 -21.81 -35.59 -1.48
CA PRO A 403 -22.15 -34.17 -1.29
C PRO A 403 -23.55 -33.96 -0.69
N THR A 404 -24.54 -34.70 -1.16
CA THR A 404 -25.91 -34.64 -0.64
C THR A 404 -25.99 -35.07 0.82
N ASP A 405 -25.33 -36.16 1.22
CA ASP A 405 -25.30 -36.62 2.62
C ASP A 405 -24.69 -35.57 3.54
N ARG A 406 -23.61 -34.89 3.07
CA ARG A 406 -23.01 -33.77 3.81
C ARG A 406 -24.00 -32.61 3.96
N GLY A 407 -24.76 -32.28 2.90
CA GLY A 407 -25.82 -31.28 2.96
C GLY A 407 -26.93 -31.63 3.94
N GLU A 408 -27.44 -32.87 3.88
CA GLU A 408 -28.49 -33.37 4.77
C GLU A 408 -28.08 -33.35 6.25
N LYS A 409 -26.81 -33.70 6.56
CA LYS A 409 -26.28 -33.62 7.93
C LYS A 409 -26.25 -32.20 8.49
N HIS A 410 -26.11 -31.20 7.62
CA HIS A 410 -26.25 -29.79 7.96
C HIS A 410 -27.69 -29.29 7.95
N GLY A 411 -28.66 -30.15 7.62
CA GLY A 411 -30.06 -29.80 7.47
C GLY A 411 -30.35 -28.97 6.21
N TYR A 412 -29.44 -28.98 5.23
CA TYR A 412 -29.62 -28.28 3.95
C TYR A 412 -30.44 -29.16 2.98
N ASP A 413 -31.56 -28.65 2.51
CA ASP A 413 -32.46 -29.32 1.57
C ASP A 413 -32.33 -28.70 0.18
N CYS A 414 -31.49 -29.31 -0.67
CA CYS A 414 -31.43 -28.95 -2.08
C CYS A 414 -32.54 -29.67 -2.85
N ARG A 415 -33.74 -29.11 -2.83
CA ARG A 415 -34.88 -29.62 -3.59
C ARG A 415 -35.47 -28.54 -4.50
N LYS A 416 -35.63 -28.85 -5.78
CA LYS A 416 -36.27 -27.97 -6.76
C LYS A 416 -37.46 -28.64 -7.42
N ASP A 417 -38.63 -28.03 -7.27
CA ASP A 417 -39.91 -28.56 -7.74
C ASP A 417 -40.29 -27.97 -9.09
N TYR A 418 -40.55 -28.84 -10.08
CA TYR A 418 -40.96 -28.51 -11.44
C TYR A 418 -42.42 -28.88 -11.72
N GLY A 419 -43.19 -29.18 -10.68
CA GLY A 419 -44.60 -29.56 -10.71
C GLY A 419 -44.82 -31.04 -11.03
N SER A 420 -44.30 -31.53 -12.15
CA SER A 420 -44.44 -32.95 -12.55
C SER A 420 -43.31 -33.85 -12.04
N TYR A 421 -42.18 -33.26 -11.65
CA TYR A 421 -41.05 -33.93 -11.02
C TYR A 421 -40.30 -32.92 -10.14
N TYR A 422 -39.39 -33.41 -9.30
CA TYR A 422 -38.45 -32.59 -8.55
C TYR A 422 -37.03 -33.12 -8.74
N THR A 423 -36.05 -32.23 -8.61
CA THR A 423 -34.65 -32.62 -8.44
C THR A 423 -34.27 -32.56 -6.98
N TYR A 424 -33.30 -33.37 -6.58
CA TYR A 424 -32.83 -33.46 -5.21
C TYR A 424 -31.33 -33.74 -5.16
N GLY A 425 -30.66 -33.09 -4.21
CA GLY A 425 -29.25 -33.33 -3.90
C GLY A 425 -28.31 -32.26 -4.43
N LEU A 426 -27.09 -32.27 -3.91
CA LEU A 426 -26.02 -31.36 -4.31
C LEU A 426 -25.16 -32.02 -5.40
N ALA A 427 -24.86 -31.28 -6.47
CA ALA A 427 -23.79 -31.64 -7.38
C ALA A 427 -22.47 -30.99 -6.93
N GLU A 428 -21.34 -31.63 -7.19
CA GLU A 428 -20.03 -31.18 -6.70
C GLU A 428 -18.96 -31.20 -7.79
N ASN A 429 -18.16 -30.14 -7.81
CA ASN A 429 -16.85 -30.10 -8.45
C ASN A 429 -15.77 -30.03 -7.37
N ILE A 430 -14.69 -30.81 -7.50
CA ILE A 430 -13.50 -30.69 -6.65
C ILE A 430 -12.25 -30.43 -7.48
N HIS A 431 -11.33 -29.65 -6.93
CA HIS A 431 -10.02 -29.36 -7.51
C HIS A 431 -8.94 -29.49 -6.45
N GLN A 432 -7.80 -30.07 -6.83
CA GLN A 432 -6.58 -30.07 -6.03
C GLN A 432 -5.45 -29.43 -6.84
N GLY A 433 -4.80 -28.45 -6.23
CA GLY A 433 -3.68 -27.73 -6.79
C GLY A 433 -2.66 -27.35 -5.74
N TRP A 434 -1.85 -26.35 -6.04
CA TRP A 434 -0.82 -25.81 -5.16
C TRP A 434 -0.88 -24.29 -5.15
N THR A 435 -0.36 -23.67 -4.11
CA THR A 435 -0.20 -22.20 -4.03
C THR A 435 0.94 -21.68 -4.92
N TYR A 436 1.53 -22.53 -5.75
CA TYR A 436 2.62 -22.20 -6.67
C TYR A 436 2.46 -22.99 -7.98
N GLY A 437 2.83 -22.37 -9.10
CA GLY A 437 2.70 -22.98 -10.43
C GLY A 437 3.89 -23.86 -10.80
N SER A 438 5.08 -23.54 -10.28
CA SER A 438 6.31 -24.27 -10.57
C SER A 438 7.30 -24.18 -9.40
N THR A 439 8.21 -25.16 -9.32
CA THR A 439 9.38 -25.13 -8.44
C THR A 439 10.61 -25.05 -9.33
N TYR A 440 11.53 -24.13 -9.03
CA TYR A 440 12.79 -24.02 -9.77
C TYR A 440 13.97 -24.51 -8.94
N TYR A 441 14.93 -25.12 -9.66
CA TYR A 441 16.10 -25.78 -9.10
C TYR A 441 17.37 -25.14 -9.65
N ILE A 442 18.36 -24.89 -8.79
CA ILE A 442 19.71 -24.50 -9.17
C ILE A 442 20.63 -25.64 -8.72
N ASP A 443 21.37 -26.22 -9.66
CA ASP A 443 22.28 -27.36 -9.42
C ASP A 443 21.61 -28.56 -8.72
N GLY A 444 20.32 -28.80 -9.00
CA GLY A 444 19.54 -29.89 -8.41
C GLY A 444 19.00 -29.60 -7.00
N ILE A 445 19.21 -28.39 -6.47
CA ILE A 445 18.70 -27.94 -5.17
C ILE A 445 17.49 -27.04 -5.41
N GLU A 446 16.38 -27.34 -4.73
CA GLU A 446 15.19 -26.47 -4.75
C GLU A 446 15.60 -25.06 -4.30
N SER A 447 15.46 -24.10 -5.21
CA SER A 447 15.94 -22.73 -5.02
C SER A 447 14.79 -21.72 -4.90
N GLY A 448 13.56 -22.16 -5.20
CA GLY A 448 12.35 -21.41 -4.90
C GLY A 448 11.12 -21.90 -5.66
N LYS A 449 10.02 -21.17 -5.48
CA LYS A 449 8.70 -21.47 -6.03
C LYS A 449 8.12 -20.24 -6.73
N ASP A 450 7.46 -20.47 -7.85
CA ASP A 450 6.66 -19.46 -8.54
C ASP A 450 5.27 -19.39 -7.88
N TRP A 451 5.15 -18.58 -6.84
CA TRP A 451 3.91 -18.45 -6.07
C TRP A 451 2.78 -17.88 -6.92
N LEU A 452 1.62 -18.53 -6.85
CA LEU A 452 0.39 -18.04 -7.48
C LEU A 452 -0.27 -17.01 -6.57
N THR A 453 -0.84 -16.00 -7.19
CA THR A 453 -1.80 -15.11 -6.54
C THR A 453 -3.10 -15.86 -6.24
N SER A 454 -3.89 -15.38 -5.28
CA SER A 454 -5.21 -15.94 -4.98
C SER A 454 -6.16 -15.94 -6.19
N ASP A 455 -6.02 -14.95 -7.06
CA ASP A 455 -6.79 -14.85 -8.30
C ASP A 455 -6.40 -15.95 -9.31
N GLU A 456 -5.10 -16.20 -9.48
CA GLU A 456 -4.58 -17.29 -10.33
C GLU A 456 -4.97 -18.67 -9.80
N ILE A 457 -4.99 -18.87 -8.47
CA ILE A 457 -5.46 -20.12 -7.85
C ILE A 457 -6.93 -20.36 -8.21
N ALA A 458 -7.79 -19.35 -8.00
CA ALA A 458 -9.21 -19.44 -8.33
C ALA A 458 -9.42 -19.72 -9.83
N LYS A 459 -8.70 -19.00 -10.69
CA LYS A 459 -8.78 -19.17 -12.14
C LYS A 459 -8.32 -20.55 -12.59
N THR A 460 -7.25 -21.09 -12.00
CA THR A 460 -6.73 -22.43 -12.31
C THR A 460 -7.77 -23.51 -11.99
N ALA A 461 -8.50 -23.37 -10.87
CA ALA A 461 -9.57 -24.31 -10.52
C ALA A 461 -10.70 -24.29 -11.55
N VAL A 462 -11.22 -23.11 -11.90
CA VAL A 462 -12.31 -22.95 -12.87
C VAL A 462 -11.89 -23.38 -14.27
N ASP A 463 -10.72 -22.97 -14.74
CA ASP A 463 -10.20 -23.40 -16.06
C ASP A 463 -9.99 -24.92 -16.09
N GLY A 464 -9.57 -25.53 -14.98
CA GLY A 464 -9.44 -26.98 -14.84
C GLY A 464 -10.79 -27.70 -14.99
N TRP A 465 -11.82 -27.23 -14.28
CA TRP A 465 -13.17 -27.77 -14.39
C TRP A 465 -13.76 -27.56 -15.78
N MET A 466 -13.60 -26.37 -16.35
CA MET A 466 -14.05 -26.06 -17.71
C MET A 466 -13.30 -26.85 -18.76
N ASN A 467 -12.14 -27.45 -18.49
CA ASN A 467 -11.47 -28.36 -19.41
C ASN A 467 -11.83 -29.84 -19.22
N SER A 468 -12.64 -30.16 -18.20
CA SER A 468 -13.08 -31.52 -17.89
C SER A 468 -14.58 -31.67 -18.19
N PRO A 469 -14.99 -32.59 -19.09
CA PRO A 469 -16.40 -32.70 -19.50
C PRO A 469 -17.41 -32.81 -18.35
N GLY A 470 -17.17 -33.67 -17.36
CA GLY A 470 -18.10 -33.85 -16.23
C GLY A 470 -18.19 -32.62 -15.32
N HIS A 471 -17.07 -31.98 -15.00
CA HIS A 471 -17.09 -30.77 -14.16
C HIS A 471 -17.70 -29.56 -14.89
N ARG A 472 -17.44 -29.46 -16.19
CA ARG A 472 -18.03 -28.44 -17.08
C ARG A 472 -19.54 -28.58 -17.17
N GLU A 473 -20.06 -29.81 -17.20
CA GLU A 473 -21.51 -30.07 -17.21
C GLU A 473 -22.17 -29.49 -15.97
N ASN A 474 -21.59 -29.64 -14.78
CA ASN A 474 -22.10 -29.01 -13.56
C ASN A 474 -22.15 -27.47 -13.65
N ILE A 475 -21.07 -26.84 -14.11
CA ILE A 475 -21.00 -25.37 -14.26
C ILE A 475 -22.05 -24.85 -15.26
N LEU A 476 -22.30 -25.61 -16.34
CA LEU A 476 -23.19 -25.23 -17.43
C LEU A 476 -24.61 -25.81 -17.31
N GLU A 477 -24.95 -26.42 -16.18
CA GLU A 477 -26.29 -26.94 -15.94
C GLU A 477 -27.27 -25.75 -15.75
N PRO A 478 -28.28 -25.59 -16.63
CA PRO A 478 -29.22 -24.47 -16.58
C PRO A 478 -30.15 -24.50 -15.37
N ASN A 479 -30.32 -25.64 -14.70
CA ASN A 479 -31.27 -25.79 -13.61
C ASN A 479 -30.74 -25.38 -12.23
N TYR A 480 -29.43 -25.21 -12.05
CA TYR A 480 -28.90 -24.68 -10.79
C TYR A 480 -29.12 -23.17 -10.71
N ASP A 481 -29.50 -22.69 -9.51
CA ASP A 481 -29.70 -21.26 -9.21
C ASP A 481 -28.84 -20.75 -8.06
N ARG A 482 -28.13 -21.62 -7.35
CA ARG A 482 -27.29 -21.34 -6.20
C ARG A 482 -26.01 -22.17 -6.21
N GLU A 483 -24.98 -21.63 -5.60
CA GLU A 483 -23.75 -22.39 -5.34
C GLU A 483 -23.05 -21.95 -4.05
N GLY A 484 -22.19 -22.82 -3.56
CA GLY A 484 -21.25 -22.49 -2.50
C GLY A 484 -19.89 -23.09 -2.78
N ILE A 485 -18.85 -22.28 -2.61
CA ILE A 485 -17.46 -22.68 -2.87
C ILE A 485 -16.68 -22.69 -1.58
N GLY A 486 -16.06 -23.82 -1.24
CA GLY A 486 -15.16 -23.95 -0.11
C GLY A 486 -13.71 -24.08 -0.57
N VAL A 487 -12.80 -23.41 0.13
CA VAL A 487 -11.35 -23.56 -0.12
C VAL A 487 -10.64 -23.98 1.16
N GLY A 488 -9.76 -24.96 1.03
CA GLY A 488 -8.81 -25.38 2.06
C GLY A 488 -7.38 -25.20 1.56
N ILE A 489 -6.50 -24.62 2.38
CA ILE A 489 -5.06 -24.55 2.09
C ILE A 489 -4.30 -25.25 3.22
N SER A 490 -3.57 -26.29 2.85
CA SER A 490 -2.72 -27.06 3.74
C SER A 490 -1.39 -26.35 4.03
N PHE A 491 -0.70 -26.75 5.11
CA PHE A 491 0.57 -26.14 5.52
C PHE A 491 1.69 -26.31 4.47
N ASP A 492 1.70 -27.40 3.72
CA ASP A 492 2.64 -27.64 2.61
C ASP A 492 2.27 -26.88 1.33
N GLY A 493 1.16 -26.13 1.34
CA GLY A 493 0.71 -25.28 0.25
C GLY A 493 -0.14 -26.00 -0.80
N LYS A 494 -0.68 -27.20 -0.52
CA LYS A 494 -1.73 -27.76 -1.38
C LYS A 494 -3.03 -27.00 -1.16
N VAL A 495 -3.71 -26.73 -2.25
CA VAL A 495 -5.02 -26.08 -2.29
C VAL A 495 -6.07 -27.10 -2.69
N PHE A 496 -7.15 -27.14 -1.93
CA PHE A 496 -8.34 -27.91 -2.22
C PHE A 496 -9.49 -26.94 -2.42
N VAL A 497 -10.23 -27.10 -3.51
CA VAL A 497 -11.42 -26.28 -3.82
C VAL A 497 -12.59 -27.23 -4.04
N THR A 498 -13.67 -26.99 -3.32
CA THR A 498 -14.95 -27.68 -3.48
C THR A 498 -15.99 -26.68 -3.94
N GLN A 499 -16.74 -26.97 -4.98
CA GLN A 499 -17.85 -26.17 -5.46
C GLN A 499 -19.10 -27.04 -5.50
N ASN A 500 -20.09 -26.69 -4.70
CA ASN A 500 -21.36 -27.39 -4.62
C ASN A 500 -22.47 -26.56 -5.25
N PHE A 501 -23.37 -27.21 -6.00
CA PHE A 501 -24.46 -26.59 -6.74
C PHE A 501 -25.82 -27.06 -6.24
N CYS A 502 -26.78 -26.13 -6.32
CA CYS A 502 -28.21 -26.35 -6.16
C CYS A 502 -28.96 -25.42 -7.15
#